data_AF-A0A646K9Y5-F1
#
_entry.id   AF-A0A646K9Y5-F1
#
_cell.length_a   1.000
_cell.length_b   1.000
_cell.length_c   1.000
_cell.angle_alpha   90.00
_cell.angle_beta   90.00
_cell.angle_gamma   90.00
#
_symmetry.space_group_name_H-M   'P 1'
#
loop_
_entity.id
_entity.type
_entity.pdbx_description
1 polymer ?
#
loop_
_entity_poly.entity_id
_entity_poly.type
_entity_poly.pdbx_seq_one_letter_code
_entity_poly.pdbx_strand_id
1 'polypeptide(L)'
;MIGRIPVLDISPQVDSGRRPAKAVVGETFQVGATVFREGHDAVAANVVTRDPSGRPGPFTPMRELAPGSDRWGAEITPDAEGRWSYAVEAWSDPVASWLQQARIKIPAGIETALV
;
A
#
# COMPACT_ATOMS: atom_id res chain seq x y z
N MET A 1 4.01 -17.90 2.65
CA MET A 1 5.14 -17.59 1.74
C MET A 1 5.30 -16.08 1.71
N ILE A 2 6.51 -15.54 1.82
CA ILE A 2 6.77 -14.09 1.91
C ILE A 2 7.45 -13.63 0.61
N GLY A 3 7.00 -12.51 0.04
CA GLY A 3 7.57 -11.90 -1.17
C GLY A 3 8.81 -11.05 -0.89
N ARG A 4 9.37 -10.42 -1.95
CA ARG A 4 10.57 -9.56 -1.85
C ARG A 4 10.35 -8.35 -0.92
N ILE A 5 9.17 -7.73 -1.02
CA ILE A 5 8.67 -6.73 -0.09
C ILE A 5 7.51 -7.37 0.69
N PRO A 6 7.65 -7.61 2.00
CA PRO A 6 6.60 -8.16 2.82
C PRO A 6 5.27 -7.41 2.71
N VAL A 7 4.21 -8.15 2.36
CA VAL A 7 2.80 -7.72 2.46
C VAL A 7 2.07 -8.79 3.23
N LEU A 8 1.63 -8.46 4.44
CA LEU A 8 1.06 -9.40 5.40
C LEU A 8 -0.28 -8.88 5.93
N ASP A 9 -1.08 -9.78 6.50
CA ASP A 9 -2.29 -9.44 7.27
C ASP A 9 -3.23 -8.44 6.57
N ILE A 10 -3.58 -8.75 5.31
CA ILE A 10 -4.47 -7.92 4.50
C ILE A 10 -5.87 -7.92 5.14
N SER A 11 -6.42 -6.73 5.35
CA SER A 11 -7.76 -6.52 5.91
C SER A 11 -8.62 -5.66 4.99
N PRO A 12 -9.95 -5.82 4.97
CA PRO A 12 -10.72 -6.82 5.72
C PRO A 12 -10.48 -8.24 5.19
N GLN A 13 -10.67 -9.26 6.03
CA GLN A 13 -10.65 -10.66 5.62
C GLN A 13 -11.63 -11.43 6.50
N VAL A 14 -12.54 -12.21 5.90
CA VAL A 14 -13.58 -12.95 6.64
C VAL A 14 -13.29 -14.45 6.54
N ASP A 15 -13.27 -15.14 7.68
CA ASP A 15 -12.99 -16.59 7.77
C ASP A 15 -11.70 -16.95 7.01
N SER A 16 -10.63 -16.19 7.26
CA SER A 16 -9.34 -16.33 6.57
C SER A 16 -9.47 -16.33 5.04
N GLY A 17 -10.40 -15.55 4.48
CA GLY A 17 -10.59 -15.37 3.04
C GLY A 17 -11.54 -16.40 2.42
N ARG A 18 -12.07 -17.34 3.22
CA ARG A 18 -13.06 -18.33 2.76
C ARG A 18 -14.43 -17.71 2.51
N ARG A 19 -14.69 -16.54 3.08
CA ARG A 19 -15.89 -15.75 2.84
C ARG A 19 -15.51 -14.36 2.34
N PRO A 20 -16.29 -13.77 1.42
CA PRO A 20 -16.04 -12.41 0.96
C PRO A 20 -16.35 -11.40 2.08
N ALA A 21 -15.54 -10.34 2.15
CA ALA A 21 -15.94 -9.11 2.81
C ALA A 21 -17.20 -8.53 2.12
N LYS A 22 -17.93 -7.67 2.82
CA LYS A 22 -19.18 -7.08 2.33
C LYS A 22 -19.06 -5.56 2.29
N ALA A 23 -19.62 -4.98 1.26
CA ALA A 23 -19.86 -3.55 1.10
C ALA A 23 -21.11 -3.39 0.23
N VAL A 24 -21.72 -2.22 0.26
CA VAL A 24 -22.76 -1.80 -0.71
C VAL A 24 -22.19 -0.79 -1.71
N VAL A 25 -22.89 -0.58 -2.82
CA VAL A 25 -22.50 0.43 -3.82
C VAL A 25 -22.45 1.80 -3.17
N GLY A 26 -21.34 2.52 -3.37
CA GLY A 26 -21.07 3.83 -2.79
C GLY A 26 -20.59 3.81 -1.34
N GLU A 27 -20.46 2.64 -0.70
CA GLU A 27 -19.88 2.53 0.64
C GLU A 27 -18.35 2.59 0.58
N THR A 28 -17.76 3.54 1.31
CA THR A 28 -16.31 3.63 1.47
C THR A 28 -15.85 2.80 2.65
N PHE A 29 -14.82 1.98 2.45
CA PHE A 29 -14.16 1.25 3.54
C PHE A 29 -12.65 1.19 3.34
N GLN A 30 -11.93 0.96 4.44
CA GLN A 30 -10.47 0.88 4.43
C GLN A 30 -9.99 -0.54 4.12
N VAL A 31 -9.12 -0.66 3.13
CA VAL A 31 -8.24 -1.82 2.94
C VAL A 31 -6.92 -1.51 3.65
N GLY A 32 -6.41 -2.47 4.41
CA GLY A 32 -5.17 -2.34 5.16
C GLY A 32 -4.27 -3.56 5.00
N ALA A 33 -2.98 -3.40 5.28
CA ALA A 33 -2.00 -4.48 5.30
C ALA A 33 -0.79 -4.06 6.15
N THR A 34 -0.01 -5.04 6.61
CA THR A 34 1.32 -4.80 7.17
C THR A 34 2.34 -4.84 6.04
N VAL A 35 3.04 -3.73 5.82
CA VAL A 35 4.00 -3.54 4.71
C VAL A 35 5.29 -2.94 5.24
N PHE A 36 6.40 -3.62 4.98
CA PHE A 36 7.74 -3.18 5.36
C PHE A 36 8.79 -3.80 4.43
N ARG A 37 10.07 -3.49 4.65
CA ARG A 37 11.21 -4.13 3.98
C ARG A 37 12.38 -4.32 4.93
N GLU A 38 13.39 -5.05 4.47
CA GLU A 38 14.71 -5.06 5.10
C GLU A 38 15.44 -3.73 4.90
N GLY A 39 16.32 -3.39 5.86
CA GLY A 39 17.06 -2.14 5.84
C GLY A 39 16.23 -0.95 6.33
N HIS A 40 16.70 0.26 6.04
CA HIS A 40 16.10 1.52 6.49
C HIS A 40 15.50 2.35 5.35
N ASP A 41 15.44 1.78 4.16
CA ASP A 41 14.91 2.47 2.98
C ASP A 41 13.38 2.53 3.00
N ALA A 42 12.83 3.54 2.36
CA ALA A 42 11.40 3.72 2.25
C ALA A 42 10.74 2.59 1.43
N VAL A 43 9.48 2.35 1.76
CA VAL A 43 8.54 1.51 1.01
C VAL A 43 7.29 2.31 0.69
N ALA A 44 6.60 1.89 -0.36
CA ALA A 44 5.27 2.36 -0.69
C ALA A 44 4.38 1.18 -1.06
N ALA A 45 3.07 1.41 -0.98
CA ALA A 45 2.06 0.41 -1.31
C ALA A 45 0.83 1.05 -1.96
N ASN A 46 0.08 0.26 -2.74
CA ASN A 46 -1.25 0.62 -3.22
C ASN A 46 -2.23 -0.55 -3.13
N VAL A 47 -3.51 -0.20 -3.09
CA VAL A 47 -4.59 -1.16 -3.28
C VAL A 47 -4.88 -1.26 -4.77
N VAL A 48 -4.97 -2.49 -5.28
CA VAL A 48 -5.47 -2.79 -6.63
C VAL A 48 -6.83 -3.43 -6.49
N THR A 49 -7.88 -2.72 -6.88
CA THR A 49 -9.23 -3.29 -6.96
C THR A 49 -9.50 -3.84 -8.35
N ARG A 50 -10.34 -4.87 -8.44
CA ARG A 50 -10.92 -5.34 -9.69
C ARG A 50 -12.43 -5.41 -9.56
N ASP A 51 -13.11 -4.83 -10.53
CA ASP A 51 -14.56 -4.86 -10.63
C ASP A 51 -15.09 -6.27 -11.03
N PRO A 52 -16.41 -6.49 -11.10
CA PRO A 52 -16.99 -7.78 -11.50
C PRO A 52 -16.61 -8.24 -12.91
N SER A 53 -16.14 -7.35 -13.78
CA SER A 53 -15.61 -7.66 -15.11
C SER A 53 -14.08 -7.85 -15.13
N GLY A 54 -13.42 -7.73 -13.99
CA GLY A 54 -11.97 -7.88 -13.83
C GLY A 54 -11.15 -6.62 -14.13
N ARG A 55 -11.80 -5.48 -14.45
CA ARG A 55 -11.12 -4.22 -14.78
C ARG A 55 -10.48 -3.63 -13.53
N PRO A 56 -9.22 -3.17 -13.62
CA PRO A 56 -8.57 -2.52 -12.48
C PRO A 56 -9.24 -1.18 -12.16
N GLY A 57 -9.35 -0.87 -10.87
CA GLY A 57 -9.74 0.46 -10.41
C GLY A 57 -8.63 1.50 -10.56
N PRO A 58 -8.87 2.73 -10.08
CA PRO A 58 -7.87 3.79 -10.11
C PRO A 58 -6.68 3.48 -9.20
N PHE A 59 -5.55 4.16 -9.44
CA PHE A 59 -4.40 4.11 -8.56
C PHE A 59 -4.79 4.60 -7.16
N THR A 60 -4.64 3.73 -6.16
CA THR A 60 -5.10 3.98 -4.79
C THR A 60 -3.94 3.79 -3.81
N PRO A 61 -3.08 4.81 -3.64
CA PRO A 61 -1.89 4.72 -2.79
C PRO A 61 -2.28 4.58 -1.32
N MET A 62 -1.56 3.71 -0.62
CA MET A 62 -1.68 3.54 0.82
C MET A 62 -0.75 4.51 1.55
N ARG A 63 -1.08 4.79 2.81
CA ARG A 63 -0.20 5.47 3.76
C ARG A 63 -0.03 4.63 5.00
N GLU A 64 1.06 4.82 5.72
CA GLU A 64 1.19 4.29 7.08
C GLU A 64 0.13 4.96 7.98
N LEU A 65 -0.63 4.14 8.71
CA LEU A 65 -1.78 4.57 9.52
C LEU A 65 -1.35 5.10 10.89
N ALA A 66 -0.22 4.61 11.41
CA ALA A 66 0.39 5.09 12.63
C ALA A 66 1.91 5.01 12.50
N PRO A 67 2.68 6.03 12.90
CA PRO A 67 4.13 6.03 12.76
C PRO A 67 4.80 4.82 13.43
N GLY A 68 5.63 4.10 12.67
CA GLY A 68 6.41 2.96 13.16
C GLY A 68 5.58 1.69 13.43
N SER A 69 4.37 1.63 12.87
CA SER A 69 3.50 0.45 13.01
C SER A 69 3.66 -0.55 11.87
N ASP A 70 4.26 -0.11 10.76
CA ASP A 70 4.26 -0.82 9.47
C ASP A 70 2.84 -1.15 8.97
N ARG A 71 1.80 -0.54 9.56
CA ARG A 71 0.41 -0.76 9.17
C ARG A 71 0.02 0.28 8.15
N TRP A 72 -0.27 -0.17 6.94
CA TRP A 72 -0.67 0.67 5.82
C TRP A 72 -2.17 0.57 5.58
N GLY A 73 -2.77 1.63 5.04
CA GLY A 73 -4.17 1.62 4.60
C GLY A 73 -4.49 2.62 3.50
N ALA A 74 -5.52 2.29 2.72
CA ALA A 74 -6.19 3.20 1.79
C ALA A 74 -7.70 2.91 1.76
N GLU A 75 -8.48 3.91 1.36
CA GLU A 75 -9.92 3.79 1.22
C GLU A 75 -10.31 3.42 -0.21
N ILE A 76 -11.30 2.54 -0.35
CA ILE A 76 -11.90 2.19 -1.65
C ILE A 76 -13.41 2.29 -1.56
N THR A 77 -14.05 2.55 -2.71
CA THR A 77 -15.51 2.68 -2.83
C THR A 77 -15.99 1.90 -4.06
N PRO A 78 -16.66 0.75 -3.91
CA PRO A 78 -17.26 0.03 -5.02
C PRO A 78 -18.38 0.84 -5.67
N ASP A 79 -18.41 0.88 -7.00
CA ASP A 79 -19.36 1.69 -7.78
C ASP A 79 -20.46 0.86 -8.47
N ALA A 80 -20.37 -0.47 -8.39
CA ALA A 80 -21.33 -1.39 -8.99
C ALA A 80 -21.52 -2.65 -8.14
N GLU A 81 -22.70 -3.23 -8.22
CA GLU A 81 -23.00 -4.51 -7.58
C GLU A 81 -22.23 -5.66 -8.26
N GLY A 82 -21.83 -6.65 -7.46
CA GLY A 82 -21.22 -7.88 -7.96
C GLY A 82 -20.01 -8.31 -7.15
N ARG A 83 -19.24 -9.25 -7.71
CA ARG A 83 -18.05 -9.80 -7.06
C ARG A 83 -16.82 -8.97 -7.42
N TRP A 84 -16.34 -8.22 -6.44
CA TRP A 84 -15.07 -7.51 -6.53
C TRP A 84 -13.93 -8.37 -5.96
N SER A 85 -12.70 -8.02 -6.34
CA SER A 85 -11.50 -8.46 -5.63
C SER A 85 -10.57 -7.28 -5.37
N TYR A 86 -9.69 -7.43 -4.38
CA TYR A 86 -8.62 -6.48 -4.14
C TYR A 86 -7.33 -7.21 -3.78
N ALA A 87 -6.22 -6.57 -4.09
CA ALA A 87 -4.88 -6.96 -3.69
C ALA A 87 -4.14 -5.73 -3.14
N VAL A 88 -3.08 -5.99 -2.38
CA VAL A 88 -2.12 -4.95 -1.96
C VAL A 88 -0.81 -5.23 -2.68
N GLU A 89 -0.32 -4.23 -3.40
CA GLU A 89 1.01 -4.23 -4.02
C GLU A 89 1.93 -3.37 -3.17
N ALA A 90 3.18 -3.79 -3.02
CA ALA A 90 4.20 -3.05 -2.29
C ALA A 90 5.55 -3.09 -3.01
N TRP A 91 6.30 -2.00 -2.91
CA TRP A 91 7.59 -1.82 -3.57
C TRP A 91 8.54 -0.98 -2.70
N SER A 92 9.83 -1.13 -2.96
CA SER A 92 10.85 -0.17 -2.51
C SER A 92 10.59 1.20 -3.12
N ASP A 93 10.68 2.26 -2.32
CA ASP A 93 10.58 3.64 -2.81
C ASP A 93 11.97 4.32 -2.78
N PRO A 94 12.82 4.05 -3.80
CA PRO A 94 14.18 4.60 -3.84
C PRO A 94 14.19 6.13 -3.99
N VAL A 95 13.14 6.72 -4.57
CA VAL A 95 13.05 8.17 -4.74
C VAL A 95 12.77 8.84 -3.41
N ALA A 96 11.84 8.32 -2.61
CA ALA A 96 11.60 8.82 -1.26
C ALA A 96 12.83 8.65 -0.36
N SER A 97 13.50 7.48 -0.41
CA SER A 97 14.78 7.24 0.28
C SER A 97 15.83 8.28 -0.10
N TRP A 98 16.07 8.47 -1.40
CA TRP A 98 17.05 9.43 -1.89
C TRP A 98 16.69 10.86 -1.47
N LEU A 99 15.43 11.27 -1.60
CA LEU A 99 14.99 12.61 -1.24
C LEU A 99 15.19 12.91 0.25
N GLN A 100 14.96 11.92 1.13
CA GLN A 100 15.25 12.05 2.55
C GLN A 100 16.74 12.31 2.81
N GLN A 101 17.63 11.55 2.15
CA GLN A 101 19.07 11.73 2.28
C GLN A 101 19.53 13.07 1.69
N ALA A 102 19.01 13.45 0.52
CA ALA A 102 19.37 14.67 -0.18
C ALA A 102 19.03 15.93 0.62
N ARG A 103 17.86 15.94 1.29
CA ARG A 103 17.43 17.03 2.19
C ARG A 103 18.37 17.26 3.36
N ILE A 104 19.18 16.27 3.74
CA ILE A 104 20.16 16.37 4.82
C ILE A 104 21.55 16.68 4.24
N LYS A 105 21.99 15.93 3.23
CA LYS A 105 23.35 16.01 2.67
C LYS A 105 23.59 17.29 1.86
N ILE A 106 22.64 17.73 1.03
CA ILE A 106 22.83 18.90 0.15
C ILE A 106 23.04 20.19 0.95
N PRO A 107 22.19 20.53 1.95
CA PRO A 107 22.42 21.72 2.76
C PRO A 107 23.71 21.69 3.57
N ALA A 108 24.21 20.49 3.90
CA ALA A 108 25.46 20.29 4.60
C ALA A 108 26.70 20.33 3.69
N GLY A 109 26.52 20.46 2.36
CA GLY A 109 27.62 20.44 1.40
C GLY A 109 28.33 19.09 1.27
N ILE A 110 27.68 17.99 1.68
CA ILE A 110 28.26 16.65 1.69
C ILE A 110 27.96 15.95 0.36
N GLU A 111 29.01 15.56 -0.36
CA GLU A 111 28.93 14.72 -1.58
C GLU A 111 27.90 15.20 -2.62
N THR A 112 27.69 16.51 -2.75
CA THR A 112 26.59 17.08 -3.54
C THR A 112 26.56 16.69 -5.02
N ALA A 113 27.71 16.29 -5.60
CA ALA A 113 27.79 15.79 -6.98
C ALA A 113 27.41 14.30 -7.13
N LEU A 114 27.26 13.56 -6.01
CA LEU A 114 26.92 12.13 -5.94
C LEU A 114 25.56 11.88 -5.26
N VAL A 115 24.88 12.95 -4.85
CA VAL A 115 23.49 12.93 -4.36
C VAL A 115 22.58 13.25 -5.54
#